data_AF-A0A955YM99-F1
#
_entry.id   AF-A0A955YM99-F1
#
_cell.length_a   1.000
_cell.length_b   1.000
_cell.length_c   1.000
_cell.angle_alpha   90.00
_cell.angle_beta   90.00
_cell.angle_gamma   90.00
#
_symmetry.space_group_name_H-M   'P 1'
#
loop_
_entity.id
_entity.type
_entity.pdbx_description
1 polymer ?
#
loop_
_entity_poly.entity_id
_entity_poly.type
_entity_poly.pdbx_seq_one_letter_code
_entity_poly.pdbx_strand_id
1 'polypeptide(L)'
;MRLPPNTQRALARALPTTPRARAALHPELQALLAVNALRPPLHAGSVRAGRRAYRALLDTLSPAPAPMDRSVDYTVRVPAVGSSPGGNILLRLHYPLRKSAPSPAIVFFHGGGFTVGDVEGYDRVCRDIAAQTGFPVASVDYRLGPEHPAPAASEDCLAAWAFLLQRAPELGLDPTRLAVMGDSAGGKLSAVVAQQTVRRGLTPPALQVLVYPGLDLLNRLPSKDHYAVGFGLEDATIEWFTQQYVDADALRSDIRVSPLLSDDLRGLAPAIIAIASDPLRDEGERYAERLAEAGVSVMLLDYPHLIHGFFTMGGVIPSAAVAVAEVLGHTRSQLHASRPTD
;
A
#
# COMPACT_ATOMS: atom_id res chain seq x y z
N MET A 1 -24.33 8.43 -0.13
CA MET A 1 -25.69 7.98 0.26
C MET A 1 -25.76 6.47 0.03
N ARG A 2 -26.00 5.67 1.07
CA ARG A 2 -25.96 4.19 0.98
C ARG A 2 -27.24 3.69 0.31
N LEU A 3 -27.11 2.95 -0.80
CA LEU A 3 -28.28 2.36 -1.49
C LEU A 3 -28.90 1.25 -0.62
N PRO A 4 -30.23 1.05 -0.62
CA PRO A 4 -30.87 -0.07 0.08
C PRO A 4 -30.35 -1.44 -0.42
N PRO A 5 -30.31 -2.50 0.42
CA PRO A 5 -29.78 -3.82 0.03
C PRO A 5 -30.45 -4.43 -1.21
N ASN A 6 -31.76 -4.22 -1.39
CA ASN A 6 -32.49 -4.68 -2.58
C ASN A 6 -32.04 -3.94 -3.85
N THR A 7 -31.77 -2.64 -3.75
CA THR A 7 -31.26 -1.82 -4.85
C THR A 7 -29.83 -2.20 -5.21
N GLN A 8 -28.97 -2.46 -4.23
CA GLN A 8 -27.60 -2.96 -4.46
C GLN A 8 -27.62 -4.31 -5.20
N ARG A 9 -28.46 -5.25 -4.75
CA ARG A 9 -28.64 -6.55 -5.43
C ARG A 9 -29.17 -6.41 -6.85
N ALA A 10 -30.12 -5.49 -7.08
CA ALA A 10 -30.64 -5.23 -8.42
C ALA A 10 -29.57 -4.63 -9.34
N LEU A 11 -28.78 -3.66 -8.84
CA LEU A 11 -27.66 -3.06 -9.57
C LEU A 11 -26.58 -4.08 -9.93
N ALA A 12 -26.21 -4.93 -8.96
CA ALA A 12 -25.24 -6.02 -9.16
C ALA A 12 -25.70 -7.05 -10.21
N ARG A 13 -27.02 -7.24 -10.38
CA ARG A 13 -27.59 -8.09 -11.43
C ARG A 13 -27.66 -7.40 -12.79
N ALA A 14 -27.85 -6.08 -12.81
CA ALA A 14 -27.99 -5.29 -14.02
C ALA A 14 -26.65 -4.91 -14.67
N LEU A 15 -25.57 -4.89 -13.90
CA LEU A 15 -24.23 -4.49 -14.34
C LEU A 15 -23.27 -5.70 -14.34
N PRO A 16 -22.25 -5.71 -15.21
CA PRO A 16 -21.49 -6.91 -15.55
C PRO A 16 -20.49 -7.29 -14.45
N THR A 17 -20.98 -7.94 -13.40
CA THR A 17 -20.15 -8.70 -12.46
C THR A 17 -20.06 -10.16 -12.92
N THR A 18 -18.91 -10.82 -12.76
CA THR A 18 -18.75 -12.22 -13.15
C THR A 18 -19.63 -13.12 -12.26
N PRO A 19 -20.14 -14.28 -12.76
CA PRO A 19 -20.92 -15.20 -11.94
C PRO A 19 -20.22 -15.61 -10.64
N ARG A 20 -18.90 -15.77 -10.71
CA ARG A 20 -18.06 -16.12 -9.57
C ARG A 20 -17.93 -14.98 -8.56
N ALA A 21 -17.68 -13.75 -9.00
CA ALA A 21 -17.68 -12.58 -8.11
C ALA A 21 -19.05 -12.37 -7.45
N ARG A 22 -20.15 -12.60 -8.18
CA ARG A 22 -21.51 -12.54 -7.62
C ARG A 22 -21.78 -13.57 -6.53
N ALA A 23 -21.17 -14.74 -6.61
CA ALA A 23 -21.31 -15.78 -5.60
C ALA A 23 -20.44 -15.50 -4.36
N ALA A 24 -19.26 -14.90 -4.54
CA ALA A 24 -18.27 -14.73 -3.48
C ALA A 24 -18.37 -13.41 -2.70
N LEU A 25 -18.76 -12.30 -3.35
CA LEU A 25 -18.64 -10.97 -2.76
C LEU A 25 -19.92 -10.49 -2.07
N HIS A 26 -19.77 -9.66 -1.04
CA HIS A 26 -20.91 -8.99 -0.42
C HIS A 26 -21.63 -8.05 -1.43
N PRO A 27 -22.97 -7.91 -1.39
CA PRO A 27 -23.72 -7.09 -2.35
C PRO A 27 -23.23 -5.63 -2.49
N GLU A 28 -22.66 -5.05 -1.45
CA GLU A 28 -22.09 -3.69 -1.48
C GLU A 28 -20.87 -3.60 -2.39
N LEU A 29 -19.98 -4.58 -2.32
CA LEU A 29 -18.83 -4.67 -3.20
C LEU A 29 -19.26 -4.99 -4.63
N GLN A 30 -20.25 -5.87 -4.80
CA GLN A 30 -20.80 -6.14 -6.13
C GLN A 30 -21.38 -4.87 -6.77
N ALA A 31 -22.13 -4.07 -6.01
CA ALA A 31 -22.67 -2.79 -6.48
C ALA A 31 -21.57 -1.78 -6.79
N LEU A 32 -20.53 -1.70 -5.97
CA LEU A 32 -19.36 -0.85 -6.24
C LEU A 32 -18.65 -1.25 -7.54
N LEU A 33 -18.35 -2.54 -7.71
CA LEU A 33 -17.70 -3.07 -8.92
C LEU A 33 -18.54 -2.84 -10.16
N ALA A 34 -19.84 -3.07 -10.06
CA ALA A 34 -20.82 -2.77 -11.09
C ALA A 34 -20.78 -1.30 -11.54
N VAL A 35 -20.78 -0.34 -10.59
CA VAL A 35 -20.66 1.09 -10.92
C VAL A 35 -19.29 1.41 -11.51
N ASN A 36 -18.21 0.82 -10.97
CA ASN A 36 -16.86 1.04 -11.48
C ASN A 36 -16.70 0.55 -12.92
N ALA A 37 -17.37 -0.55 -13.31
CA ALA A 37 -17.36 -1.08 -14.67
C ALA A 37 -18.03 -0.16 -15.72
N LEU A 38 -18.76 0.89 -15.30
CA LEU A 38 -19.27 1.92 -16.21
C LEU A 38 -18.18 2.91 -16.66
N ARG A 39 -17.00 2.87 -16.03
CA ARG A 39 -15.86 3.70 -16.38
C ARG A 39 -14.86 2.89 -17.21
N PRO A 40 -14.12 3.52 -18.15
CA PRO A 40 -13.00 2.86 -18.80
C PRO A 40 -11.98 2.37 -17.75
N PRO A 41 -11.40 1.17 -17.93
CA PRO A 41 -10.36 0.69 -17.03
C PRO A 41 -9.10 1.56 -17.16
N LEU A 42 -8.24 1.55 -16.13
CA LEU A 42 -7.04 2.40 -16.08
C LEU A 42 -6.11 2.21 -17.27
N HIS A 43 -6.03 0.97 -17.79
CA HIS A 43 -5.19 0.58 -18.91
C HIS A 43 -5.77 0.91 -20.29
N ALA A 44 -7.01 1.44 -20.38
CA ALA A 44 -7.64 1.74 -21.68
C ALA A 44 -7.15 3.05 -22.32
N GLY A 45 -6.41 3.89 -21.60
CA GLY A 45 -5.97 5.21 -22.06
C GLY A 45 -4.51 5.49 -21.77
N SER A 46 -4.11 6.76 -21.90
CA SER A 46 -2.75 7.18 -21.53
C SER A 46 -2.53 7.10 -20.01
N VAL A 47 -1.28 6.90 -19.58
CA VAL A 47 -0.88 6.94 -18.16
C VAL A 47 -1.40 8.21 -17.48
N ARG A 48 -1.32 9.37 -18.15
CA ARG A 48 -1.84 10.64 -17.63
C ARG A 48 -3.36 10.60 -17.39
N ALA A 49 -4.13 9.93 -18.24
CA ALA A 49 -5.56 9.75 -18.04
C ALA A 49 -5.83 8.77 -16.88
N GLY A 50 -5.08 7.66 -16.80
CA GLY A 50 -5.13 6.71 -15.69
C GLY A 50 -4.85 7.38 -14.34
N ARG A 51 -3.82 8.21 -14.24
CA ARG A 51 -3.50 9.00 -13.02
C ARG A 51 -4.68 9.87 -12.56
N ARG A 52 -5.31 10.62 -13.49
CA ARG A 52 -6.50 11.44 -13.16
C ARG A 52 -7.70 10.59 -12.74
N ALA A 53 -7.95 9.49 -13.44
CA ALA A 53 -9.08 8.60 -13.15
C ALA A 53 -8.92 7.94 -11.78
N TYR A 54 -7.71 7.47 -11.45
CA TYR A 54 -7.40 6.88 -10.16
C TYR A 54 -7.55 7.89 -9.01
N ARG A 55 -7.08 9.13 -9.20
CA ARG A 55 -7.26 10.23 -8.25
C ARG A 55 -8.75 10.49 -7.95
N ALA A 56 -9.57 10.63 -8.99
CA ALA A 56 -11.01 10.84 -8.84
C ALA A 56 -11.73 9.65 -8.18
N LEU A 57 -11.24 8.43 -8.40
CA LEU A 57 -11.74 7.24 -7.71
C LEU A 57 -11.44 7.31 -6.21
N LEU A 58 -10.19 7.60 -5.83
CA LEU A 58 -9.80 7.72 -4.42
C LEU A 58 -10.58 8.83 -3.69
N ASP A 59 -10.80 9.99 -4.32
CA ASP A 59 -11.61 11.09 -3.76
C ASP A 59 -13.05 10.67 -3.44
N THR A 60 -13.58 9.70 -4.20
CA THR A 60 -14.94 9.16 -4.04
C THR A 60 -15.01 8.08 -2.96
N LEU A 61 -14.01 7.20 -2.89
CA LEU A 61 -14.04 6.00 -2.03
C LEU A 61 -13.47 6.23 -0.63
N SER A 62 -12.48 7.13 -0.54
CA SER A 62 -11.75 7.36 0.71
C SER A 62 -12.63 8.04 1.75
N PRO A 63 -12.36 7.81 3.05
CA PRO A 63 -13.00 8.56 4.13
C PRO A 63 -12.90 10.08 3.94
N ALA A 64 -13.81 10.82 4.57
CA ALA A 64 -13.65 12.26 4.66
C ALA A 64 -12.30 12.60 5.35
N PRO A 65 -11.58 13.64 4.92
CA PRO A 65 -10.27 13.96 5.47
C PRO A 65 -10.40 14.26 6.98
N ALA A 66 -9.68 13.50 7.79
CA ALA A 66 -9.63 13.75 9.23
C ALA A 66 -8.88 15.07 9.53
N PRO A 67 -9.30 15.82 10.57
CA PRO A 67 -8.62 17.04 10.97
C PRO A 67 -7.23 16.71 11.54
N MET A 68 -6.20 17.44 11.10
CA MET A 68 -4.82 17.31 11.54
C MET A 68 -4.41 18.57 12.32
N ASP A 69 -3.45 18.44 13.24
CA ASP A 69 -2.81 19.60 13.89
C ASP A 69 -2.09 20.45 12.84
N ARG A 70 -1.28 19.79 12.02
CA ARG A 70 -0.64 20.38 10.85
C ARG A 70 -0.22 19.31 9.84
N SER A 71 0.02 19.73 8.61
CA SER A 71 0.69 18.92 7.58
C SER A 71 1.84 19.73 7.02
N VAL A 72 3.02 19.13 6.89
CA VAL A 72 4.25 19.84 6.48
C VAL A 72 4.91 19.08 5.35
N ASP A 73 5.25 19.81 4.29
CA ASP A 73 5.92 19.28 3.11
C ASP A 73 7.43 19.41 3.25
N TYR A 74 8.13 18.32 2.96
CA TYR A 74 9.58 18.23 2.94
C TYR A 74 10.06 17.82 1.56
N THR A 75 11.22 18.32 1.18
CA THR A 75 11.93 17.89 -0.02
C THR A 75 12.97 16.84 0.35
N VAL A 76 12.87 15.65 -0.24
CA VAL A 76 13.82 14.56 -0.05
C VAL A 76 14.65 14.39 -1.31
N ARG A 77 15.98 14.39 -1.19
CA ARG A 77 16.88 14.11 -2.31
C ARG A 77 16.92 12.62 -2.59
N VAL A 78 16.82 12.25 -3.87
CA VAL A 78 16.84 10.86 -4.33
C VAL A 78 17.97 10.62 -5.34
N PRO A 79 18.58 9.42 -5.36
CA PRO A 79 19.71 9.13 -6.22
C PRO A 79 19.29 8.90 -7.68
N ALA A 80 20.26 9.03 -8.59
CA ALA A 80 20.13 8.48 -9.93
C ALA A 80 20.25 6.95 -9.86
N VAL A 81 19.42 6.24 -10.62
CA VAL A 81 19.43 4.77 -10.68
C VAL A 81 18.87 4.28 -12.02
N GLY A 82 19.60 3.38 -12.68
CA GLY A 82 19.26 2.93 -14.02
C GLY A 82 19.15 4.12 -14.99
N SER A 83 18.04 4.19 -15.72
CA SER A 83 17.69 5.29 -16.62
C SER A 83 17.08 6.52 -15.92
N SER A 84 16.84 6.45 -14.61
CA SER A 84 16.17 7.51 -13.85
C SER A 84 17.18 8.49 -13.25
N PRO A 85 17.16 9.79 -13.62
CA PRO A 85 18.07 10.78 -13.07
C PRO A 85 17.74 11.07 -11.60
N GLY A 86 18.76 11.40 -10.79
CA GLY A 86 18.55 11.84 -9.41
C GLY A 86 17.75 13.14 -9.35
N GLY A 87 17.19 13.44 -8.18
CA GLY A 87 16.31 14.60 -8.06
C GLY A 87 15.77 14.79 -6.65
N ASN A 88 14.59 15.39 -6.60
CA ASN A 88 13.87 15.70 -5.37
C ASN A 88 12.47 15.10 -5.45
N ILE A 89 12.03 14.46 -4.37
CA ILE A 89 10.65 14.01 -4.19
C ILE A 89 9.99 14.75 -3.03
N LEU A 90 8.66 14.80 -3.03
CA LEU A 90 7.86 15.30 -1.92
C LEU A 90 7.70 14.22 -0.84
N LEU A 91 7.84 14.63 0.41
CA LEU A 91 7.35 13.88 1.58
C LEU A 91 6.43 14.82 2.37
N ARG A 92 5.16 14.45 2.52
CA ARG A 92 4.19 15.18 3.34
C ARG A 92 3.99 14.48 4.68
N LEU A 93 4.31 15.17 5.77
CA LEU A 93 4.16 14.67 7.13
C LEU A 93 2.90 15.25 7.78
N HIS A 94 1.92 14.39 8.03
CA HIS A 94 0.69 14.71 8.73
C HIS A 94 0.85 14.48 10.23
N TYR A 95 0.58 15.49 11.05
CA TYR A 95 0.57 15.36 12.51
C TYR A 95 -0.88 15.30 13.00
N PRO A 96 -1.28 14.22 13.70
CA PRO A 96 -2.63 14.14 14.26
C PRO A 96 -2.81 15.12 15.42
N LEU A 97 -4.07 15.46 15.74
CA LEU A 97 -4.42 16.40 16.82
C LEU A 97 -3.93 15.96 18.20
N ARG A 98 -3.74 14.65 18.42
CA ARG A 98 -3.22 14.08 19.65
C ARG A 98 -2.03 13.20 19.30
N LYS A 99 -0.85 13.52 19.84
CA LYS A 99 0.36 12.71 19.71
C LYS A 99 1.14 12.69 21.03
N SER A 100 1.82 11.58 21.30
CA SER A 100 2.88 11.52 22.32
C SER A 100 4.14 12.22 21.81
N ALA A 101 5.05 12.64 22.69
CA ALA A 101 6.37 13.15 22.32
C ALA A 101 7.46 12.47 23.16
N PRO A 102 8.52 11.88 22.56
CA PRO A 102 8.67 11.61 21.12
C PRO A 102 7.65 10.56 20.63
N SER A 103 7.10 10.79 19.43
CA SER A 103 6.03 9.96 18.85
C SER A 103 6.59 8.83 18.00
N PRO A 104 6.02 7.60 18.06
CA PRO A 104 6.09 6.68 16.93
C PRO A 104 5.58 7.38 15.66
N ALA A 105 6.04 6.95 14.49
CA ALA A 105 5.54 7.45 13.22
C ALA A 105 5.55 6.37 12.13
N ILE A 106 4.78 6.62 11.08
CA ILE A 106 4.58 5.70 9.96
C ILE A 106 5.07 6.39 8.68
N VAL A 107 5.96 5.75 7.94
CA VAL A 107 6.26 6.12 6.54
C VAL A 107 5.30 5.37 5.65
N PHE A 108 4.44 6.10 4.95
CA PHE A 108 3.42 5.55 4.09
C PHE A 108 3.83 5.63 2.63
N PHE A 109 3.77 4.48 1.94
CA PHE A 109 3.96 4.38 0.49
C PHE A 109 2.62 4.04 -0.15
N HIS A 110 2.18 4.87 -1.08
CA HIS A 110 0.89 4.70 -1.72
C HIS A 110 0.86 3.52 -2.70
N GLY A 111 -0.30 2.88 -2.87
CA GLY A 111 -0.56 1.93 -3.96
C GLY A 111 -0.80 2.62 -5.31
N GLY A 112 -1.00 1.81 -6.36
CA GLY A 112 -1.25 2.29 -7.73
C GLY A 112 -0.28 1.73 -8.77
N GLY A 113 0.22 0.50 -8.56
CA GLY A 113 1.02 -0.23 -9.55
C GLY A 113 2.26 0.53 -10.04
N PHE A 114 2.88 1.34 -9.16
CA PHE A 114 4.06 2.16 -9.46
C PHE A 114 3.88 3.17 -10.62
N THR A 115 2.63 3.42 -11.02
CA THR A 115 2.29 4.16 -12.25
C THR A 115 1.25 5.26 -11.97
N VAL A 116 0.32 4.99 -11.05
CA VAL A 116 -0.70 5.94 -10.58
C VAL A 116 -0.63 6.11 -9.07
N GLY A 117 -1.43 7.05 -8.56
CA GLY A 117 -1.35 7.47 -7.16
C GLY A 117 -0.34 8.61 -6.98
N ASP A 118 -0.55 9.40 -5.94
CA ASP A 118 0.30 10.51 -5.53
C ASP A 118 -0.02 10.84 -4.06
N VAL A 119 0.84 11.64 -3.41
CA VAL A 119 0.61 12.11 -2.03
C VAL A 119 -0.76 12.76 -1.87
N GLU A 120 -1.17 13.50 -2.88
CA GLU A 120 -2.38 14.30 -2.87
C GLU A 120 -3.66 13.42 -2.95
N GLY A 121 -3.62 12.27 -3.64
CA GLY A 121 -4.72 11.32 -3.75
C GLY A 121 -4.85 10.40 -2.54
N TYR A 122 -3.75 10.18 -1.83
CA TYR A 122 -3.72 9.45 -0.57
C TYR A 122 -3.80 10.35 0.67
N ASP A 123 -3.94 11.67 0.52
CA ASP A 123 -4.04 12.61 1.66
C ASP A 123 -5.14 12.19 2.65
N ARG A 124 -6.32 11.79 2.15
CA ARG A 124 -7.43 11.31 2.99
C ARG A 124 -7.08 10.03 3.74
N VAL A 125 -6.42 9.09 3.07
CA VAL A 125 -5.98 7.82 3.65
C VAL A 125 -4.92 8.06 4.72
N CYS A 126 -3.89 8.86 4.43
CA CYS A 126 -2.82 9.19 5.38
C CYS A 126 -3.36 9.93 6.62
N ARG A 127 -4.33 10.84 6.44
CA ARG A 127 -5.01 11.51 7.56
C ARG A 127 -5.84 10.54 8.40
N ASP A 128 -6.54 9.60 7.76
CA ASP A 128 -7.30 8.57 8.46
C ASP A 128 -6.39 7.65 9.27
N ILE A 129 -5.27 7.20 8.68
CA ILE A 129 -4.21 6.46 9.38
C ILE A 129 -3.72 7.25 10.60
N ALA A 130 -3.35 8.52 10.42
CA ALA A 130 -2.84 9.36 11.50
C ALA A 130 -3.88 9.55 12.62
N ALA A 131 -5.15 9.76 12.27
CA ALA A 131 -6.23 9.96 13.22
C ALA A 131 -6.53 8.69 14.04
N GLN A 132 -6.56 7.52 13.41
CA GLN A 132 -6.89 6.26 14.09
C GLN A 132 -5.72 5.71 14.92
N THR A 133 -4.48 5.83 14.40
CA THR A 133 -3.27 5.38 15.11
C THR A 133 -2.82 6.36 16.19
N GLY A 134 -3.11 7.65 16.02
CA GLY A 134 -2.57 8.71 16.86
C GLY A 134 -1.09 9.02 16.58
N PHE A 135 -0.55 8.56 15.45
CA PHE A 135 0.86 8.75 15.07
C PHE A 135 1.00 9.66 13.85
N PRO A 136 2.08 10.46 13.76
CA PRO A 136 2.42 11.14 12.52
C PRO A 136 2.62 10.17 11.35
N VAL A 137 2.15 10.57 10.17
CA VAL A 137 2.23 9.78 8.93
C VAL A 137 2.98 10.58 7.86
N ALA A 138 4.11 10.06 7.39
CA ALA A 138 4.91 10.61 6.29
C ALA A 138 4.51 9.95 4.97
N SER A 139 3.69 10.63 4.16
CA SER A 139 3.30 10.20 2.81
C SER A 139 4.40 10.56 1.81
N VAL A 140 4.87 9.58 1.03
CA VAL A 140 6.01 9.74 0.11
C VAL A 140 5.55 9.74 -1.35
N ASP A 141 5.94 10.77 -2.10
CA ASP A 141 5.64 10.96 -3.53
C ASP A 141 6.77 10.38 -4.39
N TYR A 142 6.96 9.07 -4.32
CA TYR A 142 8.05 8.39 -5.02
C TYR A 142 7.87 8.45 -6.55
N ARG A 143 8.97 8.42 -7.30
CA ARG A 143 8.94 8.48 -8.77
C ARG A 143 8.21 7.28 -9.37
N LEU A 144 7.41 7.53 -10.41
CA LEU A 144 6.54 6.55 -11.05
C LEU A 144 7.02 6.17 -12.46
N GLY A 145 6.69 4.95 -12.87
CA GLY A 145 6.78 4.51 -14.26
C GLY A 145 5.67 5.12 -15.13
N PRO A 146 5.89 5.18 -16.46
CA PRO A 146 7.09 4.78 -17.19
C PRO A 146 8.23 5.80 -17.20
N GLU A 147 8.02 7.00 -16.63
CA GLU A 147 9.05 8.06 -16.62
C GLU A 147 10.28 7.65 -15.80
N HIS A 148 10.07 6.87 -14.74
CA HIS A 148 11.10 6.37 -13.85
C HIS A 148 10.86 4.88 -13.54
N PRO A 149 11.33 3.96 -14.40
CA PRO A 149 11.11 2.54 -14.21
C PRO A 149 11.86 2.02 -12.98
N ALA A 150 11.55 0.78 -12.62
CA ALA A 150 12.21 0.06 -11.54
C ALA A 150 13.75 0.07 -11.71
N PRO A 151 14.52 0.19 -10.62
CA PRO A 151 14.10 0.22 -9.22
C PRO A 151 13.94 1.64 -8.65
N ALA A 152 13.65 2.67 -9.45
CA ALA A 152 13.63 4.08 -8.99
C ALA A 152 12.73 4.30 -7.76
N ALA A 153 11.46 3.86 -7.82
CA ALA A 153 10.53 3.95 -6.69
C ALA A 153 11.08 3.31 -5.40
N SER A 154 11.81 2.20 -5.52
CA SER A 154 12.37 1.48 -4.38
C SER A 154 13.50 2.26 -3.71
N GLU A 155 14.39 2.87 -4.50
CA GLU A 155 15.47 3.73 -3.97
C GLU A 155 14.93 5.06 -3.41
N ASP A 156 13.84 5.59 -3.97
CA ASP A 156 13.14 6.77 -3.46
C ASP A 156 12.56 6.53 -2.06
N CYS A 157 11.87 5.40 -1.87
CA CYS A 157 11.34 5.00 -0.58
C CYS A 157 12.45 4.79 0.47
N LEU A 158 13.61 4.26 0.07
CA LEU A 158 14.78 4.13 0.94
C LEU A 158 15.38 5.48 1.31
N ALA A 159 15.45 6.42 0.36
CA ALA A 159 15.91 7.78 0.64
C ALA A 159 14.94 8.52 1.59
N ALA A 160 13.63 8.35 1.41
CA ALA A 160 12.61 8.89 2.30
C ALA A 160 12.69 8.29 3.71
N TRP A 161 12.91 6.98 3.82
CA TRP A 161 13.16 6.30 5.10
C TRP A 161 14.39 6.89 5.82
N ALA A 162 15.52 6.96 5.12
CA ALA A 162 16.77 7.49 5.67
C ALA A 162 16.63 8.97 6.09
N PHE A 163 15.94 9.78 5.27
CA PHE A 163 15.63 11.17 5.59
C PHE A 163 14.83 11.29 6.89
N LEU A 164 13.75 10.52 7.03
CA LEU A 164 12.91 10.62 8.23
C LEU A 164 13.64 10.12 9.47
N LEU A 165 14.39 9.03 9.36
CA LEU A 165 15.19 8.48 10.46
C LEU A 165 16.22 9.49 10.96
N GLN A 166 16.96 10.14 10.04
CA GLN A 166 17.96 11.15 10.39
C GLN A 166 17.33 12.38 11.04
N ARG A 167 16.16 12.80 10.56
CA ARG A 167 15.45 14.00 11.03
C ARG A 167 14.55 13.74 12.23
N ALA A 168 14.37 12.48 12.66
CA ALA A 168 13.37 12.09 13.65
C ALA A 168 13.40 12.95 14.93
N PRO A 169 14.56 13.21 15.59
CA PRO A 169 14.61 14.04 16.79
C PRO A 169 14.06 15.46 16.56
N GLU A 170 14.43 16.08 15.43
CA GLU A 170 13.99 17.45 15.08
C GLU A 170 12.49 17.51 14.75
N LEU A 171 11.92 16.41 14.27
CA LEU A 171 10.51 16.28 13.94
C LEU A 171 9.66 15.84 15.14
N GLY A 172 10.27 15.60 16.31
CA GLY A 172 9.61 15.09 17.50
C GLY A 172 9.17 13.63 17.37
N LEU A 173 9.87 12.87 16.52
CA LEU A 173 9.63 11.45 16.26
C LEU A 173 10.65 10.61 17.02
N ASP A 174 10.25 9.40 17.39
CA ASP A 174 11.13 8.40 17.99
C ASP A 174 11.75 7.53 16.88
N PRO A 175 13.07 7.64 16.61
CA PRO A 175 13.71 6.88 15.53
C PRO A 175 13.68 5.36 15.75
N THR A 176 13.44 4.89 16.98
CA THR A 176 13.35 3.47 17.32
C THR A 176 11.95 2.88 17.14
N ARG A 177 10.94 3.73 16.89
CA ARG A 177 9.53 3.35 16.74
C ARG A 177 8.92 3.88 15.45
N LEU A 178 9.71 3.83 14.37
CA LEU A 178 9.27 4.15 13.02
C LEU A 178 8.82 2.87 12.28
N ALA A 179 7.63 2.91 11.67
CA ALA A 179 7.13 1.82 10.82
C ALA A 179 7.15 2.23 9.34
N VAL A 180 7.17 1.22 8.47
CA VAL A 180 6.78 1.37 7.06
C VAL A 180 5.42 0.75 6.85
N MET A 181 4.57 1.42 6.06
CA MET A 181 3.23 0.95 5.72
C MET A 181 2.93 1.27 4.27
N GLY A 182 2.17 0.42 3.60
CA GLY A 182 1.68 0.73 2.28
C GLY A 182 0.70 -0.32 1.78
N ASP A 183 -0.04 0.05 0.75
CA ASP A 183 -1.04 -0.82 0.13
C ASP A 183 -0.66 -1.18 -1.30
N SER A 184 -0.92 -2.42 -1.72
CA SER A 184 -0.62 -2.91 -3.07
C SER A 184 0.87 -2.72 -3.44
N ALA A 185 1.15 -1.92 -4.47
CA ALA A 185 2.49 -1.44 -4.83
C ALA A 185 3.25 -0.79 -3.65
N GLY A 186 2.57 0.00 -2.84
CA GLY A 186 3.11 0.60 -1.63
C GLY A 186 3.49 -0.44 -0.58
N GLY A 187 2.67 -1.49 -0.42
CA GLY A 187 2.96 -2.62 0.44
C GLY A 187 4.22 -3.37 -0.01
N LYS A 188 4.40 -3.54 -1.34
CA LYS A 188 5.66 -4.05 -1.89
C LYS A 188 6.85 -3.16 -1.52
N LEU A 189 6.72 -1.84 -1.69
CA LEU A 189 7.79 -0.89 -1.36
C LEU A 189 8.13 -0.92 0.13
N SER A 190 7.15 -1.11 1.02
CA SER A 190 7.38 -1.33 2.46
C SER A 190 8.22 -2.58 2.73
N ALA A 191 7.89 -3.71 2.08
CA ALA A 191 8.68 -4.93 2.19
C ALA A 191 10.11 -4.74 1.67
N VAL A 192 10.28 -4.05 0.54
CA VAL A 192 11.60 -3.72 -0.03
C VAL A 192 12.40 -2.86 0.93
N VAL A 193 11.81 -1.82 1.53
CA VAL A 193 12.51 -0.98 2.51
C VAL A 193 12.98 -1.82 3.70
N ALA A 194 12.11 -2.64 4.28
CA ALA A 194 12.46 -3.51 5.40
C ALA A 194 13.64 -4.45 5.06
N GLN A 195 13.62 -5.07 3.88
CA GLN A 195 14.71 -5.94 3.42
C GLN A 195 16.01 -5.18 3.19
N GLN A 196 15.93 -4.05 2.48
CA GLN A 196 17.10 -3.29 2.08
C GLN A 196 17.75 -2.56 3.26
N THR A 197 17.00 -2.19 4.31
CA THR A 197 17.61 -1.65 5.53
C THR A 197 18.53 -2.66 6.19
N VAL A 198 18.11 -3.91 6.35
CA VAL A 198 18.95 -4.96 6.94
C VAL A 198 20.14 -5.27 6.04
N ARG A 199 19.91 -5.46 4.74
CA ARG A 199 20.97 -5.77 3.76
C ARG A 199 22.04 -4.68 3.66
N ARG A 200 21.67 -3.42 3.88
CA ARG A 200 22.59 -2.27 3.80
C ARG A 200 23.15 -1.85 5.16
N GLY A 201 22.84 -2.57 6.24
CA GLY A 201 23.27 -2.22 7.60
C GLY A 201 22.69 -0.90 8.11
N LEU A 202 21.53 -0.50 7.61
CA LEU A 202 20.76 0.66 8.08
C LEU A 202 19.82 0.23 9.21
N THR A 203 19.38 1.18 10.04
CA THR A 203 18.35 0.91 11.05
C THR A 203 17.07 0.42 10.37
N PRO A 204 16.59 -0.79 10.67
CA PRO A 204 15.36 -1.32 10.08
C PRO A 204 14.12 -0.65 10.70
N PRO A 205 12.96 -0.72 10.03
CA PRO A 205 11.70 -0.35 10.65
C PRO A 205 11.43 -1.16 11.91
N ALA A 206 10.72 -0.55 12.87
CA ALA A 206 10.21 -1.25 14.04
C ALA A 206 9.03 -2.18 13.68
N LEU A 207 8.38 -1.92 12.54
CA LEU A 207 7.23 -2.68 12.02
C LEU A 207 7.11 -2.46 10.51
N GLN A 208 6.76 -3.51 9.76
CA GLN A 208 6.34 -3.41 8.37
C GLN A 208 4.85 -3.80 8.25
N VAL A 209 4.03 -2.90 7.71
CA VAL A 209 2.59 -3.14 7.52
C VAL A 209 2.29 -3.21 6.03
N LEU A 210 1.98 -4.42 5.55
CA LEU A 210 1.87 -4.75 4.13
C LEU A 210 0.42 -5.07 3.81
N VAL A 211 -0.28 -4.15 3.15
CA VAL A 211 -1.70 -4.32 2.82
C VAL A 211 -1.83 -4.81 1.38
N TYR A 212 -2.35 -6.04 1.19
CA TYR A 212 -2.49 -6.79 -0.07
C TYR A 212 -1.30 -6.61 -1.03
N PRO A 213 -0.05 -6.85 -0.57
CA PRO A 213 1.15 -6.44 -1.32
C PRO A 213 1.37 -7.30 -2.57
N GLY A 214 1.79 -6.68 -3.68
CA GLY A 214 2.26 -7.39 -4.88
C GLY A 214 3.77 -7.59 -4.84
N LEU A 215 4.24 -8.76 -4.41
CA LEU A 215 5.61 -9.06 -4.01
C LEU A 215 6.42 -9.87 -5.05
N ASP A 216 5.78 -10.35 -6.12
CA ASP A 216 6.43 -11.11 -7.20
C ASP A 216 5.91 -10.71 -8.59
N LEU A 217 6.79 -10.13 -9.40
CA LEU A 217 6.52 -9.78 -10.80
C LEU A 217 7.10 -10.79 -11.80
N LEU A 218 7.79 -11.84 -11.31
CA LEU A 218 8.38 -12.89 -12.13
C LEU A 218 7.47 -14.12 -12.19
N ASN A 219 7.03 -14.62 -11.04
CA ASN A 219 6.21 -15.83 -10.97
C ASN A 219 4.72 -15.50 -10.96
N ARG A 220 3.93 -16.49 -11.38
CA ARG A 220 2.46 -16.41 -11.41
C ARG A 220 1.88 -17.45 -10.45
N LEU A 221 1.33 -16.98 -9.33
CA LEU A 221 0.66 -17.83 -8.33
C LEU A 221 -0.83 -18.03 -8.65
N PRO A 222 -1.47 -19.13 -8.18
CA PRO A 222 -2.85 -19.48 -8.52
C PRO A 222 -3.89 -18.38 -8.30
N SER A 223 -3.75 -17.54 -7.27
CA SER A 223 -4.67 -16.42 -7.01
C SER A 223 -4.78 -15.45 -8.18
N LYS A 224 -3.70 -15.26 -8.96
CA LYS A 224 -3.73 -14.35 -10.13
C LYS A 224 -4.76 -14.80 -11.15
N ASP A 225 -4.79 -16.10 -11.47
CA ASP A 225 -5.78 -16.66 -12.40
C ASP A 225 -7.15 -16.78 -11.74
N HIS A 226 -7.18 -17.15 -10.45
CA HIS A 226 -8.43 -17.31 -9.71
C HIS A 226 -9.21 -15.98 -9.65
N TYR A 227 -8.56 -14.85 -9.40
CA TYR A 227 -9.21 -13.55 -9.24
C TYR A 227 -9.04 -12.60 -10.43
N ALA A 228 -8.59 -13.11 -11.59
CA ALA A 228 -8.20 -12.32 -12.76
C ALA A 228 -9.25 -11.32 -13.27
N VAL A 229 -10.55 -11.63 -13.12
CA VAL A 229 -11.66 -10.81 -13.68
C VAL A 229 -12.81 -10.70 -12.68
N GLY A 230 -13.30 -9.48 -12.48
CA GLY A 230 -14.51 -9.19 -11.71
C GLY A 230 -14.32 -9.09 -10.20
N PHE A 231 -13.08 -9.04 -9.70
CA PHE A 231 -12.73 -8.86 -8.29
C PHE A 231 -12.08 -7.49 -8.00
N GLY A 232 -12.23 -6.52 -8.90
CA GLY A 232 -11.71 -5.16 -8.75
C GLY A 232 -10.39 -4.93 -9.48
N LEU A 233 -9.31 -5.55 -9.01
CA LEU A 233 -8.03 -5.52 -9.73
C LEU A 233 -8.03 -6.62 -10.80
N GLU A 234 -7.96 -6.22 -12.07
CA GLU A 234 -7.96 -7.14 -13.20
C GLU A 234 -6.54 -7.47 -13.67
N ASP A 235 -6.35 -8.69 -14.19
CA ASP A 235 -5.05 -9.16 -14.69
C ASP A 235 -4.49 -8.26 -15.80
N ALA A 236 -5.33 -7.80 -16.74
CA ALA A 236 -4.94 -6.85 -17.77
C ALA A 236 -4.43 -5.51 -17.20
N THR A 237 -4.95 -5.10 -16.04
CA THR A 237 -4.47 -3.89 -15.35
C THR A 237 -3.13 -4.15 -14.65
N ILE A 238 -2.94 -5.33 -14.07
CA ILE A 238 -1.65 -5.74 -13.48
C ILE A 238 -0.57 -5.81 -14.56
N GLU A 239 -0.88 -6.40 -15.72
CA GLU A 239 0.05 -6.48 -16.84
C GLU A 239 0.43 -5.09 -17.34
N TRP A 240 -0.55 -4.20 -17.52
CA TRP A 240 -0.31 -2.81 -17.90
C TRP A 240 0.62 -2.09 -16.90
N PHE A 241 0.37 -2.22 -15.60
CA PHE A 241 1.26 -1.67 -14.57
C PHE A 241 2.68 -2.25 -14.65
N THR A 242 2.80 -3.55 -14.87
CA THR A 242 4.11 -4.22 -15.00
C THR A 242 4.88 -3.67 -16.20
N GLN A 243 4.22 -3.45 -17.34
CA GLN A 243 4.81 -2.86 -18.54
C GLN A 243 5.25 -1.40 -18.34
N GLN A 244 4.56 -0.62 -17.51
CA GLN A 244 4.98 0.75 -17.19
C GLN A 244 6.13 0.76 -16.17
N TYR A 245 6.19 -0.23 -15.28
CA TYR A 245 7.14 -0.24 -14.17
C TYR A 245 8.49 -0.89 -14.52
N VAL A 246 8.49 -1.95 -15.33
CA VAL A 246 9.69 -2.76 -15.62
C VAL A 246 10.11 -2.54 -17.07
N ASP A 247 11.29 -1.96 -17.30
CA ASP A 247 11.82 -1.66 -18.63
C ASP A 247 12.63 -2.81 -19.26
N ALA A 248 13.02 -3.80 -18.45
CA ALA A 248 13.70 -5.01 -18.90
C ALA A 248 13.25 -6.24 -18.10
N ASP A 249 12.89 -7.33 -18.78
CA ASP A 249 12.37 -8.54 -18.13
C ASP A 249 13.32 -9.14 -17.07
N ALA A 250 14.64 -8.96 -17.23
CA ALA A 250 15.63 -9.39 -16.25
C ALA A 250 15.41 -8.76 -14.86
N LEU A 251 14.88 -7.53 -14.79
CA LEU A 251 14.61 -6.83 -13.53
C LEU A 251 13.47 -7.45 -12.74
N ARG A 252 12.60 -8.28 -13.34
CA ARG A 252 11.52 -8.95 -12.61
C ARG A 252 12.06 -9.86 -11.50
N SER A 253 13.28 -10.36 -11.64
CA SER A 253 13.96 -11.19 -10.63
C SER A 253 14.72 -10.39 -9.56
N ASP A 254 14.91 -9.08 -9.75
CA ASP A 254 15.59 -8.23 -8.76
C ASP A 254 14.74 -8.13 -7.49
N ILE A 255 15.32 -8.37 -6.32
CA ILE A 255 14.62 -8.34 -5.03
C ILE A 255 14.07 -6.96 -4.65
N ARG A 256 14.51 -5.88 -5.32
CA ARG A 256 13.92 -4.54 -5.19
C ARG A 256 12.64 -4.37 -6.02
N VAL A 257 12.38 -5.32 -6.92
CA VAL A 257 11.20 -5.42 -7.77
C VAL A 257 10.26 -6.50 -7.22
N SER A 258 10.80 -7.69 -6.96
CA SER A 258 10.11 -8.87 -6.46
C SER A 258 10.71 -9.32 -5.11
N PRO A 259 10.41 -8.63 -4.00
CA PRO A 259 10.98 -8.96 -2.68
C PRO A 259 10.61 -10.38 -2.19
N LEU A 260 9.59 -11.02 -2.76
CA LEU A 260 9.28 -12.42 -2.49
C LEU A 260 10.40 -13.38 -2.93
N LEU A 261 11.31 -12.95 -3.80
CA LEU A 261 12.43 -13.76 -4.29
C LEU A 261 13.71 -13.63 -3.44
N SER A 262 13.70 -12.84 -2.36
CA SER A 262 14.88 -12.68 -1.51
C SER A 262 15.26 -13.99 -0.82
N ASP A 263 16.50 -14.44 -0.95
CA ASP A 263 16.99 -15.69 -0.33
C ASP A 263 17.11 -15.62 1.20
N ASP A 264 17.22 -14.42 1.77
CA ASP A 264 17.36 -14.21 3.21
C ASP A 264 16.37 -13.16 3.69
N LEU A 265 15.57 -13.54 4.69
CA LEU A 265 14.56 -12.71 5.36
C LEU A 265 14.79 -12.64 6.88
N ARG A 266 15.94 -13.11 7.37
CA ARG A 266 16.25 -13.07 8.81
C ARG A 266 16.52 -11.63 9.27
N GLY A 267 16.13 -11.33 10.50
CA GLY A 267 16.37 -10.02 11.13
C GLY A 267 15.52 -8.88 10.60
N LEU A 268 14.54 -9.15 9.73
CA LEU A 268 13.58 -8.14 9.28
C LEU A 268 12.63 -7.71 10.41
N ALA A 269 12.05 -6.52 10.24
CA ALA A 269 11.03 -5.99 11.14
C ALA A 269 9.84 -6.97 11.28
N PRO A 270 9.20 -7.06 12.47
CA PRO A 270 7.90 -7.71 12.61
C PRO A 270 6.92 -7.23 11.54
N ALA A 271 6.04 -8.11 11.07
CA ALA A 271 5.16 -7.85 9.96
C ALA A 271 3.68 -7.98 10.34
N ILE A 272 2.86 -7.01 9.91
CA ILE A 272 1.41 -7.18 9.77
C ILE A 272 1.13 -7.27 8.27
N ILE A 273 0.53 -8.36 7.82
CA ILE A 273 0.21 -8.59 6.42
C ILE A 273 -1.30 -8.77 6.32
N ALA A 274 -1.97 -7.91 5.57
CA ALA A 274 -3.39 -8.02 5.29
C ALA A 274 -3.59 -8.55 3.87
N ILE A 275 -4.40 -9.58 3.69
CA ILE A 275 -4.73 -10.15 2.36
C ILE A 275 -6.25 -10.08 2.12
N ALA A 276 -6.65 -10.13 0.85
CA ALA A 276 -8.05 -10.10 0.45
C ALA A 276 -8.36 -11.18 -0.61
N SER A 277 -9.60 -11.24 -1.08
CA SER A 277 -9.94 -12.03 -2.28
C SER A 277 -9.48 -11.30 -3.53
N ASP A 278 -8.17 -11.33 -3.79
CA ASP A 278 -7.52 -10.60 -4.86
C ASP A 278 -6.38 -11.36 -5.57
N PRO A 279 -5.97 -10.94 -6.78
CA PRO A 279 -4.92 -11.61 -7.54
C PRO A 279 -3.59 -11.78 -6.81
N LEU A 280 -3.26 -10.90 -5.84
CA LEU A 280 -1.97 -10.88 -5.14
C LEU A 280 -2.01 -11.66 -3.81
N ARG A 281 -3.16 -12.27 -3.48
CA ARG A 281 -3.38 -13.00 -2.22
C ARG A 281 -2.28 -14.01 -1.91
N ASP A 282 -1.99 -14.90 -2.84
CA ASP A 282 -1.04 -16.00 -2.61
C ASP A 282 0.39 -15.48 -2.41
N GLU A 283 0.73 -14.30 -2.98
CA GLU A 283 2.03 -13.67 -2.77
C GLU A 283 2.17 -13.18 -1.33
N GLY A 284 1.11 -12.58 -0.77
CA GLY A 284 1.05 -12.18 0.63
C GLY A 284 1.11 -13.34 1.60
N GLU A 285 0.34 -14.42 1.33
CA GLU A 285 0.39 -15.67 2.11
C GLU A 285 1.79 -16.29 2.08
N ARG A 286 2.39 -16.43 0.90
CA ARG A 286 3.73 -16.99 0.76
C ARG A 286 4.78 -16.15 1.48
N TYR A 287 4.70 -14.82 1.40
CA TYR A 287 5.66 -13.97 2.09
C TYR A 287 5.53 -14.07 3.61
N ALA A 288 4.31 -14.19 4.14
CA ALA A 288 4.05 -14.44 5.56
C ALA A 288 4.70 -15.75 6.03
N GLU A 289 4.53 -16.84 5.27
CA GLU A 289 5.17 -18.12 5.54
C GLU A 289 6.70 -17.99 5.59
N ARG A 290 7.30 -17.38 4.55
CA ARG A 290 8.76 -17.24 4.47
C ARG A 290 9.34 -16.36 5.57
N LEU A 291 8.64 -15.31 5.99
CA LEU A 291 9.04 -14.49 7.13
C LEU A 291 9.02 -15.31 8.43
N ALA A 292 7.96 -16.08 8.66
CA ALA A 292 7.84 -16.94 9.84
C ALA A 292 8.93 -18.02 9.87
N GLU A 293 9.23 -18.66 8.73
CA GLU A 293 10.32 -19.62 8.57
C GLU A 293 11.70 -18.99 8.88
N ALA A 294 11.87 -17.71 8.57
CA ALA A 294 13.08 -16.95 8.89
C ALA A 294 13.12 -16.43 10.34
N GLY A 295 12.13 -16.76 11.17
CA GLY A 295 12.04 -16.36 12.58
C GLY A 295 11.53 -14.94 12.81
N VAL A 296 10.91 -14.30 11.81
CA VAL A 296 10.28 -12.98 11.95
C VAL A 296 8.88 -13.15 12.56
N SER A 297 8.50 -12.26 13.48
CA SER A 297 7.12 -12.22 14.01
C SER A 297 6.15 -11.73 12.93
N VAL A 298 5.12 -12.52 12.63
CA VAL A 298 4.15 -12.24 11.56
C VAL A 298 2.72 -12.32 12.08
N MET A 299 1.92 -11.33 11.73
CA MET A 299 0.47 -11.33 11.89
C MET A 299 -0.17 -11.28 10.50
N LEU A 300 -0.76 -12.39 10.06
CA LEU A 300 -1.50 -12.47 8.81
C LEU A 300 -3.00 -12.25 9.09
N LEU A 301 -3.58 -11.22 8.48
CA LEU A 301 -4.98 -10.85 8.57
C LEU A 301 -5.67 -11.18 7.25
N ASP A 302 -6.56 -12.18 7.24
CA ASP A 302 -7.27 -12.62 6.05
C ASP A 302 -8.67 -12.02 5.97
N TYR A 303 -8.92 -11.25 4.90
CA TYR A 303 -10.21 -10.63 4.61
C TYR A 303 -10.84 -11.23 3.34
N PRO A 304 -11.30 -12.50 3.36
CA PRO A 304 -11.78 -13.20 2.17
C PRO A 304 -13.08 -12.61 1.59
N HIS A 305 -13.75 -11.75 2.36
CA HIS A 305 -14.97 -11.06 1.95
C HIS A 305 -14.71 -9.66 1.35
N LEU A 306 -13.45 -9.20 1.36
CA LEU A 306 -13.00 -7.94 0.77
C LEU A 306 -12.22 -8.20 -0.52
N ILE A 307 -11.94 -7.13 -1.25
CA ILE A 307 -11.23 -7.16 -2.54
C ILE A 307 -9.99 -6.26 -2.50
N HIS A 308 -9.18 -6.33 -3.55
CA HIS A 308 -8.05 -5.42 -3.75
C HIS A 308 -8.49 -3.96 -3.63
N GLY A 309 -7.68 -3.15 -2.94
CA GLY A 309 -7.97 -1.73 -2.74
C GLY A 309 -8.90 -1.42 -1.55
N PHE A 310 -9.34 -2.42 -0.77
CA PHE A 310 -10.27 -2.17 0.35
C PHE A 310 -9.76 -1.09 1.33
N PHE A 311 -8.45 -0.94 1.46
CA PHE A 311 -7.84 0.01 2.40
C PHE A 311 -8.20 1.46 2.09
N THR A 312 -8.55 1.78 0.84
CA THR A 312 -8.99 3.11 0.41
C THR A 312 -10.51 3.24 0.30
N MET A 313 -11.28 2.23 0.70
CA MET A 313 -12.75 2.16 0.51
C MET A 313 -13.56 2.46 1.77
N GLY A 314 -12.91 2.77 2.89
CA GLY A 314 -13.56 2.98 4.19
C GLY A 314 -14.60 4.10 4.21
N GLY A 315 -14.59 5.02 3.25
CA GLY A 315 -15.60 6.07 3.13
C GLY A 315 -16.96 5.58 2.62
N VAL A 316 -17.00 4.42 1.95
CA VAL A 316 -18.22 3.92 1.29
C VAL A 316 -18.54 2.44 1.58
N ILE A 317 -17.55 1.63 1.97
CA ILE A 317 -17.73 0.21 2.32
C ILE A 317 -17.47 0.02 3.83
N PRO A 318 -18.50 -0.19 4.66
CA PRO A 318 -18.32 -0.32 6.11
C PRO A 318 -17.45 -1.49 6.56
N SER A 319 -17.54 -2.65 5.90
CA SER A 319 -16.67 -3.79 6.20
C SER A 319 -15.19 -3.47 5.93
N ALA A 320 -14.91 -2.66 4.91
CA ALA A 320 -13.56 -2.18 4.63
C ALA A 320 -13.07 -1.21 5.72
N ALA A 321 -13.94 -0.32 6.21
CA ALA A 321 -13.61 0.58 7.33
C ALA A 321 -13.27 -0.21 8.61
N VAL A 322 -14.00 -1.29 8.90
CA VAL A 322 -13.71 -2.19 10.03
C VAL A 322 -12.35 -2.86 9.87
N ALA A 323 -12.06 -3.42 8.68
CA ALA A 323 -10.76 -4.04 8.41
C ALA A 323 -9.60 -3.05 8.51
N VAL A 324 -9.76 -1.83 7.99
CA VAL A 324 -8.76 -0.75 8.16
C VAL A 324 -8.54 -0.46 9.65
N ALA A 325 -9.60 -0.29 10.43
CA ALA A 325 -9.50 -0.01 11.86
C ALA A 325 -8.78 -1.15 12.63
N GLU A 326 -8.99 -2.40 12.25
CA GLU A 326 -8.29 -3.55 12.82
C GLU A 326 -6.79 -3.52 12.51
N VAL A 327 -6.41 -3.37 11.22
CA VAL A 327 -5.00 -3.23 10.80
C VAL A 327 -4.31 -2.09 11.54
N LEU A 328 -4.97 -0.94 11.65
CA LEU A 328 -4.43 0.24 12.33
C LEU A 328 -4.39 0.06 13.86
N GLY A 329 -5.35 -0.66 14.43
CA GLY A 329 -5.35 -1.04 15.85
C GLY A 329 -4.17 -1.93 16.22
N HIS A 330 -3.85 -2.93 15.39
CA HIS A 330 -2.66 -3.76 15.54
C HIS A 330 -1.37 -2.96 15.36
N THR A 331 -1.33 -2.09 14.34
CA THR A 331 -0.19 -1.18 14.10
C THR A 331 0.10 -0.33 15.34
N ARG A 332 -0.94 0.30 15.90
CA ARG A 332 -0.83 1.12 17.11
C ARG A 332 -0.33 0.32 18.30
N SER A 333 -0.88 -0.88 18.50
CA SER A 333 -0.53 -1.75 19.63
C SER A 333 0.93 -2.19 19.57
N GLN A 334 1.42 -2.60 18.40
CA GLN A 334 2.81 -3.03 18.24
C GLN A 334 3.80 -1.87 18.43
N LEU A 335 3.55 -0.71 17.84
CA LEU A 335 4.43 0.46 18.02
C LEU A 335 4.42 1.03 19.45
N HIS A 336 3.40 0.77 20.26
CA HIS A 336 3.44 1.06 21.69
C HIS A 336 4.24 0.03 22.49
N ALA A 337 4.15 -1.25 22.13
CA ALA A 337 4.87 -2.33 22.78
C ALA A 337 6.39 -2.26 22.54
N SER A 338 6.84 -1.68 21.42
CA SER A 338 8.26 -1.48 21.10
C SER A 338 8.99 -0.43 21.95
N ARG A 339 8.46 -0.04 23.13
CA ARG A 339 9.22 0.76 24.10
C ARG A 339 10.34 -0.12 24.67
N PRO A 340 11.61 0.30 24.65
CA PRO A 340 12.63 -0.32 25.47
C PRO A 340 12.13 -0.34 26.92
N THR A 341 12.16 -1.50 27.57
CA THR A 341 12.09 -1.57 29.03
C THR A 341 13.37 -0.94 29.56
N ASP A 342 13.25 0.17 30.29
CA ASP A 342 14.36 0.84 30.99
C ASP A 342 15.12 -0.10 31.93
#